data_AF-A0A2E8A3F0-F1
#
_entry.id   AF-A0A2E8A3F0-F1
#
_cell.length_a   1.000
_cell.length_b   1.000
_cell.length_c   1.000
_cell.angle_alpha   90.00
_cell.angle_beta   90.00
_cell.angle_gamma   90.00
#
_symmetry.space_group_name_H-M   'P 1'
#
loop_
_entity.id
_entity.type
_entity.pdbx_description
1 polymer ?
#
loop_
_entity_poly.entity_id
_entity_poly.type
_entity_poly.pdbx_seq_one_letter_code
_entity_poly.pdbx_strand_id
1 'polypeptide(L)'
;MDEKWVLLKCPCGNFFGSSLGSNTSCTRCSNSKDIVTASSYPSPEKLADAVSRSNMPDEISNEVSKRLSKIETRQNRARERESQGRESVISAMREATGQDGIMSLKSVRESLIDRGLKEVDPWELIEDAEREGILHRAGVEAWRWVQ
;
A
#
# COMPACT_ATOMS: atom_id res chain seq x y z
N MET A 1 -15.28 -28.20 -16.75
CA MET A 1 -14.00 -28.75 -16.29
C MET A 1 -13.14 -27.55 -15.95
N ASP A 2 -12.60 -27.47 -14.74
CA ASP A 2 -11.68 -26.39 -14.38
C ASP A 2 -10.39 -26.54 -15.19
N GLU A 3 -10.10 -25.55 -16.04
CA GLU A 3 -8.86 -25.51 -16.80
C GLU A 3 -7.69 -25.35 -15.82
N LYS A 4 -6.96 -26.45 -15.60
CA LYS A 4 -5.77 -26.44 -14.77
C LYS A 4 -4.56 -26.06 -15.62
N TRP A 5 -3.86 -25.02 -15.17
CA TRP A 5 -2.64 -24.53 -15.79
C TRP A 5 -1.43 -25.21 -15.13
N VAL A 6 -0.47 -25.70 -15.91
CA VAL A 6 0.69 -26.44 -15.41
C VAL A 6 2.00 -25.77 -15.77
N LEU A 7 2.91 -25.72 -14.81
CA LEU A 7 4.30 -25.34 -15.01
C LEU A 7 5.11 -26.59 -15.33
N LEU A 8 5.83 -26.54 -16.43
CA LEU A 8 6.62 -27.64 -16.97
C LEU A 8 8.10 -27.28 -16.92
N LYS A 9 8.94 -28.26 -16.60
CA LYS A 9 10.40 -28.15 -16.61
C LYS A 9 10.96 -29.06 -17.69
N CYS A 10 11.69 -28.44 -18.63
CA CYS A 10 12.43 -29.18 -19.65
C CYS A 10 13.79 -29.64 -19.12
N PRO A 11 14.35 -30.77 -19.61
CA PRO A 11 15.73 -31.18 -19.32
C PRO A 11 16.80 -30.13 -19.64
N CYS A 12 16.53 -29.18 -20.55
CA CYS A 12 17.45 -28.07 -20.85
C CYS A 12 17.47 -26.97 -19.78
N GLY A 13 16.70 -27.12 -18.70
CA GLY A 13 16.61 -26.17 -17.59
C GLY A 13 15.54 -25.08 -17.78
N ASN A 14 14.90 -24.99 -18.95
CA ASN A 14 13.85 -24.00 -19.19
C ASN A 14 12.52 -24.40 -18.55
N PHE A 15 11.87 -23.44 -17.90
CA PHE A 15 10.50 -23.57 -17.42
C PHE A 15 9.51 -22.92 -18.39
N PHE A 16 8.34 -23.51 -18.58
CA PHE A 16 7.30 -22.95 -19.44
C PHE A 16 5.92 -23.44 -19.02
N GLY A 17 4.90 -22.71 -19.44
CA GLY A 17 3.51 -22.97 -19.06
C GLY A 17 2.72 -23.71 -20.12
N SER A 18 1.73 -24.50 -19.72
CA SER A 18 0.71 -25.04 -20.62
C SER A 18 -0.61 -25.34 -19.93
N SER A 19 -1.67 -25.58 -20.71
CA SER A 19 -2.91 -26.17 -20.21
C SER A 19 -2.73 -27.68 -19.97
N LEU A 20 -3.37 -28.21 -18.93
CA LEU A 20 -3.31 -29.63 -18.60
C LEU A 20 -3.86 -30.49 -19.75
N GLY A 21 -3.09 -31.48 -20.19
CA GLY A 21 -3.48 -32.42 -21.26
C GLY A 21 -3.17 -31.96 -22.69
N SER A 22 -2.54 -30.80 -22.88
CA SER A 22 -2.06 -30.36 -24.18
C SER A 22 -0.75 -31.04 -24.59
N ASN A 23 -0.57 -31.25 -25.90
CA ASN A 23 0.72 -31.63 -26.46
C ASN A 23 1.69 -30.46 -26.32
N THR A 24 2.80 -30.68 -25.61
CA THR A 24 3.73 -29.60 -25.26
C THR A 24 5.14 -29.88 -25.75
N SER A 25 5.77 -28.85 -26.28
CA SER A 25 7.18 -28.81 -26.63
C SER A 25 7.83 -27.62 -25.95
N CYS A 26 9.07 -27.78 -25.51
CA CYS A 26 9.82 -26.71 -24.87
C CYS A 26 9.96 -25.50 -25.80
N THR A 27 9.55 -24.32 -25.31
CA THR A 27 9.61 -23.07 -26.07
C THR A 27 11.02 -22.58 -26.39
N ARG A 28 12.05 -23.16 -25.76
CA ARG A 28 13.46 -22.79 -25.95
C ARG A 28 14.23 -23.75 -26.85
N CYS A 29 14.08 -25.06 -26.67
CA CYS A 29 14.86 -26.07 -27.41
C CYS A 29 14.00 -27.03 -28.24
N SER A 30 12.68 -26.84 -28.29
CA SER A 30 11.72 -27.69 -29.02
C SER A 30 11.66 -29.16 -28.59
N ASN A 31 12.34 -29.53 -27.49
CA ASN A 31 12.26 -30.88 -26.94
C ASN A 31 10.83 -31.18 -26.45
N SER A 32 10.30 -32.35 -26.80
CA SER A 32 8.97 -32.83 -26.39
C SER A 32 9.03 -34.08 -25.49
N LYS A 33 10.23 -34.58 -25.19
CA LYS A 33 10.45 -35.78 -24.36
C LYS A 33 10.94 -35.39 -22.97
N ASP A 34 10.65 -36.23 -21.97
CA ASP A 34 11.16 -36.08 -20.60
C ASP A 34 10.84 -34.72 -19.94
N ILE A 35 9.75 -34.08 -20.36
CA ILE A 35 9.23 -32.86 -19.73
C ILE A 35 8.48 -33.27 -18.47
N VAL A 36 8.85 -32.66 -17.34
CA VAL A 36 8.21 -32.95 -16.04
C VAL A 36 7.30 -31.81 -15.61
N THR A 37 6.16 -32.15 -15.00
CA THR A 37 5.29 -31.16 -14.37
C THR A 37 5.87 -30.77 -13.02
N ALA A 38 6.16 -29.49 -12.83
CA ALA A 38 6.72 -28.94 -11.59
C ALA A 38 5.61 -28.52 -10.60
N SER A 39 4.55 -27.87 -11.10
CA SER A 39 3.43 -27.39 -10.28
C SER A 39 2.19 -27.08 -11.13
N SER A 40 1.04 -26.90 -10.47
CA SER A 40 -0.22 -26.51 -11.11
C SER A 40 -0.79 -25.23 -10.51
N TYR A 41 -1.43 -24.40 -11.33
CA TYR A 41 -1.98 -23.11 -10.98
C TYR A 41 -3.46 -23.01 -11.38
N PRO A 42 -4.27 -22.24 -10.63
CA PRO A 42 -5.69 -22.08 -10.90
C PRO A 42 -5.98 -21.05 -12.00
N SER A 43 -4.99 -20.26 -12.43
CA SER A 43 -5.17 -19.21 -13.43
C SER A 43 -3.90 -19.04 -14.29
N PRO A 44 -4.05 -18.58 -15.55
CA PRO A 44 -2.93 -18.37 -16.45
C PRO A 44 -1.98 -17.27 -15.96
N GLU A 45 -2.48 -16.25 -15.24
CA GLU A 45 -1.67 -15.16 -14.69
C GLU A 45 -0.70 -15.69 -13.63
N LYS A 46 -1.18 -16.54 -12.72
CA LYS A 46 -0.33 -17.17 -11.70
C LYS A 46 0.71 -18.11 -12.31
N LEU A 47 0.36 -18.79 -13.40
CA LEU A 47 1.30 -19.59 -14.16
C LEU A 47 2.37 -18.71 -14.83
N ALA A 48 1.98 -17.60 -15.46
CA ALA A 48 2.92 -16.67 -16.09
C ALA A 48 3.94 -16.10 -15.08
N ASP A 49 3.46 -15.71 -13.89
CA ASP A 49 4.33 -15.27 -12.79
C ASP A 49 5.31 -16.37 -12.37
N ALA A 50 4.84 -17.62 -12.25
CA ALA A 50 5.70 -18.75 -11.89
C ALA A 50 6.75 -19.04 -12.97
N VAL A 51 6.37 -19.02 -14.25
CA VAL A 51 7.30 -19.16 -15.38
C VAL A 51 8.36 -18.07 -15.35
N SER A 52 7.96 -16.82 -15.13
CA SER A 52 8.89 -15.69 -15.06
C SER A 52 9.87 -15.84 -13.90
N ARG A 53 9.39 -16.25 -12.71
CA ARG A 53 10.23 -16.44 -11.52
C ARG A 53 11.20 -17.61 -11.69
N SER A 54 10.73 -18.74 -12.22
CA SER A 54 11.56 -19.95 -12.39
C SER A 54 12.64 -19.80 -13.47
N ASN A 55 12.49 -18.86 -14.40
CA ASN A 55 13.49 -18.55 -15.43
C ASN A 55 14.35 -17.33 -15.12
N MET A 56 14.12 -16.63 -14.00
CA MET A 56 14.90 -15.45 -13.64
C MET A 56 16.25 -15.88 -13.05
N PRO A 57 17.38 -15.31 -13.51
CA PRO A 57 18.66 -15.50 -12.85
C PRO A 57 18.65 -15.02 -11.41
N ASP A 58 19.34 -15.71 -10.52
CA ASP A 58 19.36 -15.40 -9.09
C ASP A 58 19.89 -13.98 -8.82
N GLU A 59 20.85 -13.48 -9.60
CA GLU A 59 21.35 -12.11 -9.43
C GLU A 59 20.26 -11.07 -9.69
N ILE A 60 19.43 -11.29 -10.71
CA ILE A 60 18.33 -10.38 -11.06
C ILE A 60 17.21 -10.50 -10.02
N SER A 61 16.88 -11.73 -9.60
CA SER A 61 15.87 -11.99 -8.56
C SER A 61 16.17 -11.25 -7.25
N ASN A 62 17.43 -11.29 -6.82
CA ASN A 62 17.90 -10.60 -5.62
C ASN A 62 17.84 -9.08 -5.75
N GLU A 63 18.27 -8.52 -6.90
CA GLU A 63 18.23 -7.08 -7.14
C GLU A 63 16.80 -6.54 -7.23
N VAL A 64 15.90 -7.26 -7.90
CA VAL A 64 14.47 -6.89 -7.96
C VAL A 64 13.86 -6.89 -6.57
N SER A 65 14.07 -7.95 -5.79
CA SER A 65 13.56 -8.05 -4.41
C SER A 65 14.09 -6.93 -3.52
N LYS A 66 15.38 -6.58 -3.65
CA LYS A 66 16.01 -5.48 -2.91
C LYS A 66 15.45 -4.11 -3.30
N ARG A 67 15.08 -3.90 -4.57
CA ARG A 67 14.45 -2.65 -5.02
C ARG A 67 13.03 -2.52 -4.52
N LEU A 68 12.24 -3.58 -4.61
CA LEU A 68 10.86 -3.61 -4.12
C LEU A 68 10.80 -3.32 -2.61
N SER A 69 11.63 -3.98 -1.81
CA SER A 69 11.67 -3.76 -0.36
C SER A 69 12.07 -2.33 0.02
N LYS A 70 12.98 -1.70 -0.74
CA LYS A 70 13.34 -0.27 -0.55
C LYS A 70 12.16 0.65 -0.87
N ILE A 71 11.39 0.36 -1.91
CA ILE A 71 10.20 1.15 -2.28
C ILE A 71 9.15 1.03 -1.18
N GLU A 72 8.84 -0.19 -0.74
CA GLU A 72 7.89 -0.43 0.36
C GLU A 72 8.31 0.29 1.64
N THR A 73 9.60 0.19 2.02
CA THR A 73 10.14 0.88 3.20
C THR A 73 9.97 2.39 3.09
N ARG A 74 10.22 2.97 1.90
CA ARG A 74 10.05 4.41 1.68
C ARG A 74 8.59 4.82 1.78
N GLN A 75 7.68 4.04 1.21
CA GLN A 75 6.23 4.30 1.28
C GLN A 75 5.72 4.18 2.72
N ASN A 76 6.14 3.17 3.47
CA ASN A 76 5.75 3.01 4.87
C ASN A 76 6.23 4.19 5.72
N ARG A 77 7.48 4.63 5.55
CA ARG A 77 8.00 5.84 6.22
C ARG A 77 7.23 7.10 5.86
N ALA A 78 6.77 7.23 4.61
CA ALA A 78 5.96 8.37 4.20
C ALA A 78 4.59 8.35 4.89
N ARG A 79 3.93 7.19 4.93
CA ARG A 79 2.66 6.99 5.65
C ARG A 79 2.80 7.21 7.15
N GLU A 80 3.88 6.75 7.77
CA GLU A 80 4.18 7.00 9.19
C GLU A 80 4.32 8.49 9.47
N ARG A 81 5.05 9.23 8.62
CA ARG A 81 5.19 10.69 8.76
C ARG A 81 3.86 11.43 8.61
N GLU A 82 3.04 11.02 7.64
CA GLU A 82 1.70 11.58 7.44
C GLU A 82 0.80 11.30 8.65
N SER A 83 0.84 10.08 9.18
CA SER A 83 0.11 9.68 10.39
C SER A 83 0.58 10.48 11.61
N GLN A 84 1.88 10.66 11.79
CA GLN A 84 2.45 11.48 12.86
C GLN A 84 2.03 12.95 12.74
N GLY A 85 1.98 13.49 11.51
CA GLY A 85 1.47 14.83 11.25
C GLY A 85 0.00 14.97 11.66
N ARG A 86 -0.86 14.03 11.23
CA ARG A 86 -2.29 14.01 11.60
C ARG A 86 -2.50 13.89 13.11
N GLU A 87 -1.77 12.99 13.77
CA GLU A 87 -1.87 12.81 15.21
C GLU A 87 -1.41 14.05 15.98
N SER A 88 -0.37 14.74 15.48
CA SER A 88 0.09 16.02 16.04
C SER A 88 -0.97 17.12 15.91
N VAL A 89 -1.64 17.22 14.75
CA VAL A 89 -2.74 18.17 14.51
C VAL A 89 -3.94 17.88 15.42
N ILE A 90 -4.39 16.62 15.51
CA ILE A 90 -5.50 16.23 16.38
C ILE A 90 -5.17 16.52 17.84
N SER A 91 -3.94 16.23 18.28
CA SER A 91 -3.49 16.52 19.64
C SER A 91 -3.46 18.02 19.92
N ALA A 92 -3.05 18.84 18.95
CA ALA A 92 -3.12 20.31 19.06
C ALA A 92 -4.57 20.78 19.25
N MET A 93 -5.50 20.27 18.43
CA MET A 93 -6.92 20.62 18.56
C MET A 93 -7.51 20.18 19.91
N ARG A 94 -7.07 19.03 20.45
CA ARG A 94 -7.48 18.58 21.79
C ARG A 94 -6.96 19.49 22.90
N GLU A 95 -5.71 19.93 22.82
CA GLU A 95 -5.14 20.90 23.78
C GLU A 95 -5.80 22.28 23.68
N ALA A 96 -6.21 22.69 22.48
CA ALA A 96 -6.97 23.91 22.25
C ALA A 96 -8.43 23.84 22.75
N THR A 97 -8.90 22.65 23.13
CA THR A 97 -10.24 22.44 23.67
C THR A 97 -10.26 22.78 25.15
N GLY A 98 -11.06 23.79 25.53
CA GLY A 98 -11.25 24.20 26.91
C GLY A 98 -11.92 23.13 27.78
N GLN A 99 -11.94 23.34 29.09
CA GLN A 99 -12.59 22.42 30.04
C GLN A 99 -14.11 22.30 29.83
N ASP A 100 -14.72 23.27 29.17
CA ASP A 100 -16.12 23.29 28.74
C ASP A 100 -16.36 22.50 27.44
N GLY A 101 -15.32 21.89 26.88
CA GLY A 101 -15.36 21.15 25.62
C GLY A 101 -15.37 22.04 24.37
N ILE A 102 -15.23 23.36 24.52
CA ILE A 102 -15.25 24.32 23.41
C ILE A 102 -13.82 24.65 23.01
N MET A 103 -13.54 24.60 21.70
CA MET A 103 -12.33 25.18 21.11
C MET A 103 -12.69 26.46 20.36
N SER A 104 -11.81 27.44 20.42
CA SER A 104 -11.93 28.68 19.64
C SER A 104 -10.90 28.69 18.51
N LEU A 105 -11.16 29.46 17.44
CA LEU A 105 -10.17 29.62 16.36
C LEU A 105 -8.82 30.10 16.91
N LYS A 106 -8.87 31.01 17.89
CA LYS A 106 -7.69 31.55 18.56
C LYS A 106 -6.92 30.46 19.31
N SER A 107 -7.58 29.66 20.14
CA SER A 107 -6.91 28.60 20.92
C SER A 107 -6.31 27.51 20.01
N VAL A 108 -6.98 27.19 18.91
CA VAL A 108 -6.47 26.24 17.90
C VAL A 108 -5.22 26.79 17.23
N ARG A 109 -5.23 28.07 16.81
CA ARG A 109 -4.06 28.73 16.24
C ARG A 109 -2.87 28.73 17.20
N GLU A 110 -3.09 29.07 18.47
CA GLU A 110 -2.03 29.09 19.49
C GLU A 110 -1.43 27.70 19.68
N SER A 111 -2.27 26.66 19.84
CA SER A 111 -1.78 25.28 20.01
C SER A 111 -1.02 24.75 18.78
N LEU A 112 -1.45 25.08 17.56
CA LEU A 112 -0.72 24.72 16.34
C LEU A 112 0.66 25.37 16.29
N ILE A 113 0.78 26.65 16.67
CA ILE A 113 2.06 27.37 16.73
C ILE A 113 2.98 26.76 17.78
N ASP A 114 2.47 26.45 18.97
CA ASP A 114 3.24 25.85 20.07
C ASP A 114 3.80 24.46 19.70
N ARG A 115 3.08 23.73 18.84
CA ARG A 115 3.51 22.43 18.28
C ARG A 115 4.38 22.55 17.03
N GLY A 116 4.72 23.77 16.61
CA GLY A 116 5.54 24.02 15.42
C GLY A 116 4.81 23.77 14.08
N LEU A 117 3.49 23.62 14.10
CA LEU A 117 2.64 23.36 12.92
C LEU A 117 2.23 24.68 12.23
N LYS A 118 3.21 25.57 11.99
CA LYS A 118 2.97 26.93 11.46
C LYS A 118 2.44 26.98 10.03
N GLU A 119 2.61 25.89 9.29
CA GLU A 119 2.15 25.78 7.90
C GLU A 119 0.66 25.38 7.80
N VAL A 120 0.05 24.93 8.90
CA VAL A 120 -1.37 24.55 8.93
C VAL A 120 -2.21 25.81 9.14
N ASP A 121 -3.11 26.10 8.20
CA ASP A 121 -4.10 27.16 8.38
C ASP A 121 -5.18 26.70 9.37
N PRO A 122 -5.33 27.38 10.54
CA PRO A 122 -6.32 27.00 11.53
C PRO A 122 -7.76 27.10 11.02
N TRP A 123 -8.03 28.02 10.09
CA TRP A 123 -9.37 28.22 9.53
C TRP A 123 -9.75 27.09 8.59
N GLU A 124 -8.88 26.78 7.63
CA GLU A 124 -9.08 25.68 6.68
C GLU A 124 -9.24 24.34 7.41
N LEU A 125 -8.38 24.08 8.41
CA LEU A 125 -8.46 22.89 9.25
C LEU A 125 -9.83 22.75 9.95
N ILE A 126 -10.34 23.84 10.52
CA ILE A 126 -11.63 23.85 11.22
C ILE A 126 -12.78 23.68 10.24
N GLU A 127 -12.74 24.36 9.08
CA GLU A 127 -13.76 24.23 8.04
C GLU A 127 -13.86 22.80 7.51
N ASP A 128 -12.72 22.15 7.27
CA ASP A 128 -12.70 20.77 6.81
C ASP A 128 -13.20 19.81 7.90
N ALA A 129 -12.79 20.01 9.15
CA ALA A 129 -13.30 19.20 10.27
C ALA A 129 -14.81 19.40 10.50
N GLU A 130 -15.35 20.60 10.28
CA GLU A 130 -16.80 20.85 10.32
C GLU A 130 -17.51 20.16 9.14
N ARG A 131 -16.94 20.24 7.93
CA ARG A 131 -17.48 19.61 6.72
C ARG A 131 -17.49 18.08 6.80
N GLU A 132 -16.48 17.49 7.40
CA GLU A 132 -16.35 16.04 7.64
C GLU A 132 -17.20 15.55 8.82
N GLY A 133 -17.85 16.45 9.56
CA GLY A 133 -18.68 16.11 10.71
C GLY A 133 -17.88 15.69 11.95
N ILE A 134 -16.60 16.06 12.03
CA ILE A 134 -15.75 15.86 13.20
C ILE A 134 -16.05 16.93 14.25
N LEU A 135 -16.33 18.15 13.81
CA LEU A 135 -16.70 19.28 14.65
C LEU A 135 -18.10 19.79 14.32
N HIS A 136 -18.77 20.38 15.31
CA HIS A 136 -19.96 21.19 15.08
C HIS A 136 -19.76 22.59 15.64
N ARG A 137 -20.30 23.58 14.94
CA ARG A 137 -20.24 24.99 15.34
C ARG A 137 -21.07 25.22 16.60
N ALA A 138 -20.42 25.77 17.63
CA ALA A 138 -21.03 26.10 18.91
C ALA A 138 -21.23 27.61 19.10
N GLY A 139 -20.60 28.46 18.26
CA GLY A 139 -20.74 29.90 18.30
C GLY A 139 -19.90 30.63 17.24
N VAL A 140 -19.75 31.93 17.40
CA VAL A 140 -18.83 32.73 16.58
C VAL A 140 -17.41 32.31 16.91
N GLU A 141 -16.68 31.82 15.90
CA GLU A 141 -15.32 31.29 16.05
C GLU A 141 -15.16 30.25 17.17
N ALA A 142 -16.21 29.46 17.42
CA ALA A 142 -16.23 28.45 18.47
C ALA A 142 -16.87 27.13 17.99
N TRP A 143 -16.22 26.01 18.32
CA TRP A 143 -16.61 24.67 17.88
C TRP A 143 -16.48 23.64 19.02
N ARG A 144 -17.16 22.51 18.86
CA ARG A 144 -17.06 21.34 19.74
C ARG A 144 -16.92 20.07 18.91
N TRP A 145 -16.30 19.06 19.49
CA TRP A 145 -16.25 17.71 18.92
C TRP A 145 -17.66 17.13 18.77
N VAL A 146 -17.91 16.49 17.63
CA VAL A 146 -19.08 15.62 17.45
C VAL A 146 -18.75 14.29 18.16
N GLN A 147 -19.60 13.89 19.10
CA GLN A 147 -19.44 12.64 19.85
C GLN A 147 -19.52 11.40 18.95
#